data_AF-A0A1J0GE85-F1
#
_entry.id   AF-A0A1J0GE85-F1
#
_cell.length_a   1.000
_cell.length_b   1.000
_cell.length_c   1.000
_cell.angle_alpha   90.00
_cell.angle_beta   90.00
_cell.angle_gamma   90.00
#
_symmetry.space_group_name_H-M   'P 1'
#
loop_
_entity.id
_entity.type
_entity.pdbx_description
1 polymer ?
#
loop_
_entity_poly.entity_id
_entity_poly.type
_entity_poly.pdbx_seq_one_letter_code
_entity_poly.pdbx_strand_id
1 'polypeptide(L)'
;MLKTLYEKWMEDKIFMETGDKKLSEESLKLYQLGEIRKTINFSKESKFYGKKLKNIFSDEIKSFEDFKKVPFTTSDDLAKNPKSFLCTTLDQISRIVTMTSSGTTGDPKRIFFTENDLKATSDFFKYGMLNIVTPGQRVLIFMPGKSTHSIGQLLKEGLNGAGCEGIIYGPVFNVWDALEAIKSKNIDCIVGLPIQVFYLAKIKLTDVRYKHLNLKSVLLSGDYVPRTLCSAVSSAFSCQVFTHYGMTEMGYGGGVECSAINGYHMRDVDLYTEIIDPVTGRNVTDGSYGEVVITTFRREAMPLIRYRSGDIARFLPRNCSCSNLFKRMDYVKGRVNEHLKLKDGKFLSIGMIDEVMFGIDNVLDYSASINEGENKVLSISVKPVNPKIPIKFNEIKNCIRQDKYLGLLIKNNNISIEFGGLLNNIEISNGMIKRKLYLLN
;
A
#
# COMPACT_ATOMS: atom_id res chain seq x y z
N MET A 1 12.26 26.56 -5.01
CA MET A 1 10.90 25.99 -5.09
C MET A 1 10.25 26.16 -3.72
N LEU A 2 8.98 26.58 -3.64
CA LEU A 2 8.29 26.75 -2.36
C LEU A 2 8.00 25.38 -1.75
N LYS A 3 8.29 25.22 -0.45
CA LYS A 3 8.08 23.94 0.25
C LYS A 3 6.59 23.62 0.38
N THR A 4 6.24 22.35 0.21
CA THR A 4 4.88 21.86 0.45
C THR A 4 4.52 21.90 1.93
N LEU A 5 3.22 21.87 2.26
CA LEU A 5 2.78 21.76 3.67
C LEU A 5 3.24 20.43 4.29
N TYR A 6 3.38 19.37 3.49
CA TYR A 6 3.95 18.10 3.91
C TYR A 6 5.42 18.24 4.34
N GLU A 7 6.24 18.94 3.55
CA GLU A 7 7.63 19.21 3.89
C GLU A 7 7.78 20.09 5.13
N LYS A 8 6.94 21.13 5.27
CA LYS A 8 6.94 21.96 6.48
C LYS A 8 6.61 21.17 7.73
N TRP A 9 5.63 20.26 7.65
CA TRP A 9 5.30 19.37 8.76
C TRP A 9 6.47 18.45 9.14
N MET A 10 7.19 17.90 8.16
CA MET A 10 8.40 17.11 8.44
C MET A 10 9.50 17.97 9.06
N GLU A 11 9.68 19.20 8.57
CA GLU A 11 10.63 20.17 9.12
C GLU A 11 10.35 20.50 10.57
N ASP A 12 9.10 20.80 10.90
CA ASP A 12 8.71 21.15 12.26
C ASP A 12 9.02 19.99 13.23
N LYS A 13 8.75 18.74 12.82
CA LYS A 13 9.08 17.54 13.62
C LYS A 13 10.59 17.37 13.82
N ILE A 14 11.38 17.51 12.75
CA ILE A 14 12.85 17.37 12.82
C ILE A 14 13.46 18.50 13.64
N PHE A 15 12.99 19.74 13.45
CA PHE A 15 13.49 20.92 14.14
C PHE A 15 13.24 20.84 15.65
N MET A 16 12.05 20.39 16.07
CA MET A 16 11.72 20.25 17.51
C MET A 16 12.71 19.33 18.26
N GLU A 17 13.29 18.34 17.59
CA GLU A 17 14.19 17.36 18.20
C GLU A 17 15.68 17.67 17.97
N THR A 18 16.04 18.28 16.83
CA THR A 18 17.45 18.52 16.46
C THR A 18 17.91 19.94 16.68
N GLY A 19 16.99 20.91 16.80
CA GLY A 19 17.31 22.34 16.83
C GLY A 19 17.81 22.91 15.49
N ASP A 20 17.91 22.11 14.43
CA ASP A 20 18.32 22.56 13.10
C ASP A 20 17.10 22.92 12.23
N LYS A 21 17.01 24.18 11.80
CA LYS A 21 15.91 24.67 10.96
C LYS A 21 16.03 24.23 9.49
N LYS A 22 17.17 23.66 9.08
CA LYS A 22 17.40 23.27 7.69
C LYS A 22 17.09 21.79 7.48
N LEU A 23 16.10 21.51 6.64
CA LEU A 23 15.86 20.16 6.14
C LEU A 23 17.01 19.74 5.23
N SER A 24 17.72 18.69 5.63
CA SER A 24 18.80 18.07 4.89
C SER A 24 18.81 16.56 5.14
N GLU A 25 19.51 15.81 4.30
CA GLU A 25 19.72 14.38 4.54
C GLU A 25 20.44 14.13 5.89
N GLU A 26 21.33 15.05 6.28
CA GLU A 26 22.07 14.96 7.54
C GLU A 26 21.16 15.19 8.75
N SER A 27 20.33 16.24 8.74
CA SER A 27 19.40 16.51 9.85
C SER A 27 18.34 15.42 9.98
N LEU A 28 17.84 14.86 8.87
CA LEU A 28 16.96 13.68 8.90
C LEU A 28 17.69 12.47 9.49
N LYS A 29 18.93 12.18 9.06
CA LYS A 29 19.71 11.06 9.58
C LYS A 29 19.94 11.16 11.08
N LEU A 30 20.30 12.34 11.58
CA LEU A 30 20.49 12.60 13.02
C LEU A 30 19.20 12.39 13.79
N TYR A 31 18.08 12.95 13.29
CA TYR A 31 16.75 12.73 13.85
C TYR A 31 16.39 11.24 13.93
N GLN A 32 16.51 10.51 12.81
CA GLN A 32 16.14 9.10 12.73
C GLN A 32 17.01 8.23 13.66
N LEU A 33 18.31 8.48 13.76
CA LEU A 33 19.16 7.77 14.71
C LEU A 33 18.75 8.02 16.16
N GLY A 34 18.39 9.27 16.51
CA GLY A 34 17.83 9.62 17.81
C GLY A 34 16.54 8.85 18.12
N GLU A 35 15.59 8.87 17.19
CA GLU A 35 14.31 8.18 17.33
C GLU A 35 14.47 6.64 17.38
N ILE A 36 15.41 6.06 16.64
CA ILE A 36 15.76 4.63 16.74
C ILE A 36 16.22 4.29 18.15
N ARG A 37 17.12 5.08 18.74
CA ARG A 37 17.62 4.84 20.11
C ARG A 37 16.50 4.93 21.15
N LYS A 38 15.68 5.98 21.06
CA LYS A 38 14.50 6.15 21.93
C LYS A 38 13.53 4.96 21.79
N THR A 39 13.25 4.54 20.56
CA THR A 39 12.36 3.41 20.26
C THR A 39 12.91 2.10 20.81
N ILE A 40 14.21 1.83 20.66
CA ILE A 40 14.85 0.64 21.22
C ILE A 40 14.72 0.61 22.75
N ASN A 41 15.06 1.72 23.42
CA ASN A 41 14.95 1.81 24.88
C ASN A 41 13.50 1.59 25.35
N PHE A 42 12.56 2.32 24.76
CA PHE A 42 11.14 2.21 25.11
C PHE A 42 10.57 0.81 24.84
N SER A 43 10.92 0.19 23.71
CA SER A 43 10.39 -1.12 23.34
C SER A 43 10.75 -2.22 24.34
N LYS A 44 11.86 -2.09 25.08
CA LYS A 44 12.30 -3.09 26.06
C LYS A 44 11.35 -3.24 27.25
N GLU A 45 10.44 -2.29 27.47
CA GLU A 45 9.34 -2.42 28.43
C GLU A 45 8.35 -3.52 28.02
N SER A 46 8.26 -3.85 26.72
CA SER A 46 7.49 -5.00 26.26
C SER A 46 8.19 -6.32 26.57
N LYS A 47 7.39 -7.37 26.84
CA LYS A 47 7.92 -8.72 27.11
C LYS A 47 8.75 -9.26 25.93
N PHE A 48 8.33 -9.01 24.70
CA PHE A 48 9.01 -9.50 23.50
C PHE A 48 10.36 -8.83 23.29
N TYR A 49 10.40 -7.50 23.21
CA TYR A 49 11.66 -6.79 22.94
C TYR A 49 12.57 -6.73 24.16
N GLY A 50 12.04 -6.76 25.40
CA GLY A 50 12.85 -6.92 26.60
C GLY A 50 13.71 -8.19 26.56
N LYS A 51 13.17 -9.29 25.99
CA LYS A 51 13.94 -10.51 25.72
C LYS A 51 14.82 -10.38 24.47
N LYS A 52 14.25 -9.93 23.35
CA LYS A 52 14.92 -9.94 22.04
C LYS A 52 16.08 -8.94 21.94
N LEU A 53 15.99 -7.81 22.63
CA LEU A 53 16.96 -6.72 22.62
C LEU A 53 17.77 -6.64 23.92
N LYS A 54 17.75 -7.68 24.76
CA LYS A 54 18.42 -7.69 26.07
C LYS A 54 19.88 -7.19 26.00
N ASN A 55 20.62 -7.63 24.97
CA ASN A 55 22.05 -7.33 24.78
C ASN A 55 22.29 -6.20 23.76
N ILE A 56 21.27 -5.45 23.37
CA ILE A 56 21.40 -4.32 22.44
C ILE A 56 21.39 -3.03 23.28
N PHE A 57 22.49 -2.29 23.29
CA PHE A 57 22.57 -1.01 23.99
C PHE A 57 22.36 0.13 22.99
N SER A 58 21.35 0.97 23.22
CA SER A 58 20.98 2.04 22.28
C SER A 58 22.09 3.07 22.08
N ASP A 59 22.88 3.37 23.11
CA ASP A 59 24.01 4.30 23.04
C ASP A 59 25.16 3.81 22.13
N GLU A 60 25.21 2.51 21.84
CA GLU A 60 26.17 1.92 20.88
C GLU A 60 25.74 2.14 19.42
N ILE A 61 24.48 2.52 19.17
CA ILE A 61 23.94 2.72 17.82
C ILE A 61 24.27 4.12 17.34
N LYS A 62 25.52 4.33 16.95
CA LYS A 62 26.05 5.64 16.49
C LYS A 62 25.80 5.90 15.01
N SER A 63 25.48 4.85 14.25
CA SER A 63 25.26 4.88 12.81
C SER A 63 24.19 3.89 12.37
N PHE A 64 23.71 4.01 11.12
CA PHE A 64 22.84 2.99 10.53
C PHE A 64 23.55 1.65 10.32
N GLU A 65 24.89 1.63 10.22
CA GLU A 65 25.66 0.38 10.20
C GLU A 65 25.59 -0.34 11.55
N ASP A 66 25.64 0.39 12.66
CA ASP A 66 25.43 -0.20 13.99
C ASP A 66 24.01 -0.72 14.16
N PHE A 67 23.02 0.00 13.61
CA PHE A 67 21.62 -0.43 13.66
C PHE A 67 21.39 -1.77 12.94
N LYS A 68 22.21 -2.14 11.95
CA LYS A 68 22.11 -3.45 11.28
C LYS A 68 22.36 -4.63 12.23
N LYS A 69 23.02 -4.42 13.37
CA LYS A 69 23.23 -5.44 14.41
C LYS A 69 21.94 -5.79 15.16
N VAL A 70 20.92 -4.92 15.10
CA VAL A 70 19.62 -5.14 15.73
C VAL A 70 18.85 -6.23 14.95
N PRO A 71 18.30 -7.25 15.62
CA PRO A 71 17.63 -8.36 14.94
C PRO A 71 16.30 -7.94 14.30
N PHE A 72 15.95 -8.57 13.18
CA PHE A 72 14.66 -8.37 12.51
C PHE A 72 13.49 -8.88 13.34
N THR A 73 12.33 -8.24 13.20
CA THR A 73 11.02 -8.70 13.68
C THR A 73 10.21 -9.23 12.50
N THR A 74 9.54 -10.38 12.65
CA THR A 74 8.76 -10.99 11.56
C THR A 74 7.26 -10.97 11.83
N SER A 75 6.44 -11.20 10.80
CA SER A 75 5.01 -11.39 10.97
C SER A 75 4.67 -12.60 11.85
N ASP A 76 5.51 -13.63 11.86
CA ASP A 76 5.31 -14.83 12.69
C ASP A 76 5.61 -14.53 14.16
N ASP A 77 6.61 -13.70 14.46
CA ASP A 77 6.86 -13.23 15.82
C ASP A 77 5.61 -12.53 16.38
N LEU A 78 5.00 -11.66 15.56
CA LEU A 78 3.79 -10.93 15.90
C LEU A 78 2.57 -11.85 16.08
N ALA A 79 2.39 -12.83 15.20
CA ALA A 79 1.26 -13.75 15.25
C ALA A 79 1.28 -14.66 16.50
N LYS A 80 2.47 -15.13 16.91
CA LYS A 80 2.63 -16.05 18.05
C LYS A 80 2.11 -15.48 19.37
N ASN A 81 2.40 -14.22 19.68
CA ASN A 81 1.89 -13.58 20.89
C ASN A 81 1.81 -12.05 20.73
N PRO A 82 0.74 -11.52 20.11
CA PRO A 82 0.62 -10.10 19.82
C PRO A 82 0.73 -9.21 21.07
N LYS A 83 0.15 -9.66 22.20
CA LYS A 83 0.17 -8.90 23.47
C LYS A 83 1.57 -8.78 24.08
N SER A 84 2.50 -9.66 23.73
CA SER A 84 3.88 -9.59 24.26
C SER A 84 4.67 -8.38 23.74
N PHE A 85 4.19 -7.72 22.69
CA PHE A 85 4.79 -6.51 22.11
C PHE A 85 4.28 -5.22 22.75
N LEU A 86 3.26 -5.27 23.61
CA LEU A 86 2.70 -4.08 24.24
C LEU A 86 3.72 -3.44 25.18
N CYS A 87 3.93 -2.13 25.03
CA CYS A 87 4.68 -1.28 25.97
C CYS A 87 3.75 -0.50 26.93
N THR A 88 2.45 -0.82 26.88
CA THR A 88 1.36 -0.12 27.56
C THR A 88 0.37 -1.14 28.13
N THR A 89 -0.52 -0.71 29.02
CA THR A 89 -1.58 -1.56 29.56
C THR A 89 -2.78 -1.62 28.59
N LEU A 90 -3.63 -2.65 28.73
CA LEU A 90 -4.76 -2.85 27.80
C LEU A 90 -5.84 -1.77 27.91
N ASP A 91 -5.98 -1.10 29.06
CA ASP A 91 -6.90 0.02 29.28
C ASP A 91 -6.50 1.29 28.51
N GLN A 92 -5.23 1.40 28.11
CA GLN A 92 -4.72 2.51 27.30
C GLN A 92 -4.90 2.27 25.78
N ILE A 93 -5.41 1.10 25.37
CA ILE A 93 -5.61 0.75 23.96
C ILE A 93 -6.98 1.23 23.46
N SER A 94 -6.98 2.16 22.50
CA SER A 94 -8.19 2.66 21.83
C SER A 94 -8.64 1.76 20.67
N ARG A 95 -7.71 1.07 19.99
CA ARG A 95 -8.05 0.26 18.81
C ARG A 95 -7.18 -0.99 18.68
N ILE A 96 -7.83 -2.09 18.32
CA ILE A 96 -7.18 -3.35 17.95
C ILE A 96 -7.59 -3.70 16.52
N VAL A 97 -6.62 -4.03 15.69
CA VAL A 97 -6.84 -4.52 14.32
C VAL A 97 -6.37 -5.96 14.25
N THR A 98 -7.32 -6.86 13.96
CA THR A 98 -7.03 -8.29 13.76
C THR A 98 -6.91 -8.58 12.28
N MET A 99 -5.76 -9.10 11.86
CA MET A 99 -5.47 -9.49 10.49
C MET A 99 -5.50 -11.00 10.39
N THR A 100 -6.49 -11.53 9.67
CA THR A 100 -6.62 -12.94 9.37
C THR A 100 -5.92 -13.25 8.04
N SER A 101 -4.98 -14.19 8.02
CA SER A 101 -4.41 -14.68 6.77
C SER A 101 -5.44 -15.58 6.08
N SER A 102 -5.69 -15.34 4.80
CA SER A 102 -6.71 -16.04 4.00
C SER A 102 -6.32 -17.46 3.58
N GLY A 103 -5.56 -18.20 4.39
CA GLY A 103 -5.08 -19.52 4.00
C GLY A 103 -4.17 -20.28 4.97
N THR A 104 -3.95 -19.80 6.19
CA THR A 104 -3.21 -20.58 7.21
C THR A 104 -4.08 -20.73 8.44
N THR A 105 -4.15 -21.92 9.02
CA THR A 105 -4.79 -22.22 10.32
C THR A 105 -4.06 -21.59 11.52
N GLY A 106 -3.03 -20.77 11.29
CA GLY A 106 -2.25 -20.09 12.32
C GLY A 106 -2.99 -18.94 13.00
N ASP A 107 -2.49 -18.56 14.17
CA ASP A 107 -3.05 -17.47 14.96
C ASP A 107 -3.03 -16.14 14.19
N PRO A 108 -4.13 -15.35 14.25
CA PRO A 108 -4.19 -14.08 13.56
C PRO A 108 -3.25 -13.06 14.20
N LYS A 109 -2.55 -12.29 13.38
CA LYS A 109 -1.77 -11.15 13.85
C LYS A 109 -2.70 -10.04 14.33
N ARG A 110 -2.34 -9.40 15.45
CA ARG A 110 -3.07 -8.23 15.98
C ARG A 110 -2.13 -7.05 16.17
N ILE A 111 -2.60 -5.87 15.78
CA ILE A 111 -1.90 -4.60 16.00
C ILE A 111 -2.75 -3.74 16.93
N PHE A 112 -2.10 -3.12 17.90
CA PHE A 112 -2.72 -2.33 18.96
C PHE A 112 -2.34 -0.85 18.80
N PHE A 113 -3.27 0.03 19.12
CA PHE A 113 -3.12 1.47 18.99
C PHE A 113 -3.65 2.17 20.24
N THR A 114 -2.86 3.07 20.82
CA THR A 114 -3.36 4.11 21.74
C THR A 114 -4.09 5.22 20.98
N GLU A 115 -4.64 6.19 21.69
CA GLU A 115 -5.22 7.38 21.06
C GLU A 115 -4.17 8.22 20.34
N ASN A 116 -2.99 8.43 20.96
CA ASN A 116 -1.91 9.23 20.36
C ASN A 116 -1.34 8.56 19.11
N ASP A 117 -1.26 7.22 19.11
CA ASP A 117 -0.90 6.40 17.96
C ASP A 117 -1.83 6.64 16.75
N LEU A 118 -3.13 6.82 17.01
CA LEU A 118 -4.16 7.07 15.99
C LEU A 118 -4.13 8.54 15.55
N LYS A 119 -3.92 9.47 16.48
CA LYS A 119 -3.75 10.89 16.18
C LYS A 119 -2.56 11.14 15.25
N ALA A 120 -1.42 10.51 15.51
CA ALA A 120 -0.24 10.59 14.64
C ALA A 120 -0.54 10.09 13.21
N THR A 121 -1.44 9.10 13.08
CA THR A 121 -1.91 8.61 11.78
C THR A 121 -2.80 9.64 11.08
N SER A 122 -3.74 10.25 11.81
CA SER A 122 -4.62 11.30 11.29
C SER A 122 -3.83 12.54 10.84
N ASP A 123 -2.80 12.93 11.59
CA ASP A 123 -1.86 14.00 11.21
C ASP A 123 -1.16 13.68 9.89
N PHE A 124 -0.66 12.45 9.73
CA PHE A 124 -0.08 12.04 8.45
C PHE A 124 -1.09 12.10 7.31
N PHE A 125 -2.32 11.62 7.51
CA PHE A 125 -3.35 11.72 6.47
C PHE A 125 -3.68 13.16 6.11
N LYS A 126 -3.73 14.08 7.07
CA LYS A 126 -3.87 15.52 6.80
C LYS A 126 -2.79 16.02 5.84
N TYR A 127 -1.52 15.86 6.19
CA TYR A 127 -0.42 16.43 5.41
C TYR A 127 -0.15 15.65 4.11
N GLY A 128 -0.34 14.33 4.13
CA GLY A 128 -0.22 13.48 2.95
C GLY A 128 -1.27 13.82 1.91
N MET A 129 -2.54 14.01 2.33
CA MET A 129 -3.63 14.38 1.43
C MET A 129 -3.46 15.78 0.84
N LEU A 130 -2.77 16.71 1.50
CA LEU A 130 -2.47 18.04 0.94
C LEU A 130 -1.55 18.00 -0.30
N ASN A 131 -0.96 16.85 -0.64
CA ASN A 131 -0.29 16.65 -1.93
C ASN A 131 -1.27 16.34 -3.09
N ILE A 132 -2.52 16.01 -2.75
CA ILE A 132 -3.54 15.45 -3.66
C ILE A 132 -4.75 16.38 -3.76
N VAL A 133 -5.18 16.93 -2.62
CA VAL A 133 -6.37 17.79 -2.49
C VAL A 133 -6.01 19.20 -2.03
N THR A 134 -6.90 20.13 -2.31
CA THR A 134 -6.83 21.53 -1.88
C THR A 134 -7.93 21.82 -0.85
N PRO A 135 -7.69 22.66 0.18
CA PRO A 135 -8.75 23.08 1.10
C PRO A 135 -10.02 23.54 0.37
N GLY A 136 -11.18 23.16 0.91
CA GLY A 136 -12.50 23.39 0.32
C GLY A 136 -13.00 22.26 -0.59
N GLN A 137 -12.16 21.29 -0.95
CA GLN A 137 -12.57 20.14 -1.76
C GLN A 137 -13.34 19.09 -0.96
N ARG A 138 -14.25 18.39 -1.63
CA ARG A 138 -15.06 17.30 -1.08
C ARG A 138 -14.49 15.95 -1.46
N VAL A 139 -14.24 15.10 -0.47
CA VAL A 139 -13.56 13.83 -0.67
C VAL A 139 -14.46 12.67 -0.26
N LEU A 140 -14.77 11.79 -1.20
CA LEU A 140 -15.55 10.58 -0.94
C LEU A 140 -14.63 9.41 -0.57
N ILE A 141 -14.86 8.83 0.59
CA ILE A 141 -14.00 7.79 1.19
C ILE A 141 -14.68 6.43 1.05
N PHE A 142 -14.10 5.58 0.19
CA PHE A 142 -14.52 4.19 -0.03
C PHE A 142 -13.84 3.18 0.91
N MET A 143 -13.41 3.64 2.09
CA MET A 143 -12.74 2.83 3.10
C MET A 143 -13.67 2.53 4.28
N PRO A 144 -13.49 1.40 5.01
CA PRO A 144 -14.29 1.08 6.19
C PRO A 144 -14.32 2.23 7.21
N GLY A 145 -15.52 2.71 7.53
CA GLY A 145 -15.74 3.89 8.39
C GLY A 145 -16.78 3.72 9.50
N LYS A 146 -17.39 2.52 9.65
CA LYS A 146 -18.50 2.29 10.60
C LYS A 146 -18.07 2.27 12.07
N SER A 147 -16.85 1.81 12.35
CA SER A 147 -16.32 1.71 13.72
C SER A 147 -15.52 2.95 14.10
N THR A 148 -15.49 3.28 15.39
CA THR A 148 -14.56 4.30 15.93
C THR A 148 -13.11 3.93 15.59
N HIS A 149 -12.29 4.94 15.30
CA HIS A 149 -10.89 4.80 14.91
C HIS A 149 -10.65 3.83 13.73
N SER A 150 -11.67 3.62 12.90
CA SER A 150 -11.51 2.94 11.63
C SER A 150 -10.74 3.83 10.65
N ILE A 151 -10.13 3.20 9.64
CA ILE A 151 -9.35 3.90 8.64
C ILE A 151 -10.12 5.05 7.96
N GLY A 152 -11.41 4.84 7.67
CA GLY A 152 -12.26 5.87 7.09
C GLY A 152 -12.51 7.05 8.04
N GLN A 153 -12.60 6.82 9.35
CA GLN A 153 -12.74 7.89 10.35
C GLN A 153 -11.43 8.68 10.49
N LEU A 154 -10.28 8.00 10.62
CA LEU A 154 -8.98 8.66 10.69
C LEU A 154 -8.69 9.51 9.44
N LEU A 155 -9.03 8.98 8.26
CA LEU A 155 -8.87 9.74 7.02
C LEU A 155 -9.82 10.94 6.95
N LYS A 156 -11.08 10.79 7.40
CA LYS A 156 -12.03 11.90 7.49
C LYS A 156 -11.52 12.99 8.43
N GLU A 157 -11.01 12.62 9.61
CA GLU A 157 -10.42 13.57 10.56
C GLU A 157 -9.22 14.31 9.95
N GLY A 158 -8.30 13.59 9.30
CA GLY A 158 -7.15 14.19 8.62
C GLY A 158 -7.58 15.15 7.50
N LEU A 159 -8.55 14.77 6.67
CA LEU A 159 -9.11 15.62 5.61
C LEU A 159 -9.79 16.87 6.16
N ASN A 160 -10.60 16.75 7.21
CA ASN A 160 -11.22 17.89 7.88
C ASN A 160 -10.15 18.82 8.47
N GLY A 161 -9.09 18.25 9.08
CA GLY A 161 -7.94 19.00 9.57
C GLY A 161 -7.12 19.67 8.46
N ALA A 162 -7.19 19.17 7.23
CA ALA A 162 -6.62 19.77 6.02
C ALA A 162 -7.53 20.85 5.39
N GLY A 163 -8.70 21.13 5.99
CA GLY A 163 -9.68 22.08 5.45
C GLY A 163 -10.52 21.53 4.30
N CYS A 164 -10.56 20.21 4.11
CA CYS A 164 -11.41 19.53 3.13
C CYS A 164 -12.66 18.93 3.81
N GLU A 165 -13.69 18.59 3.05
CA GLU A 165 -14.85 17.86 3.57
C GLU A 165 -14.67 16.35 3.33
N GLY A 166 -14.34 15.59 4.39
CA GLY A 166 -14.26 14.13 4.33
C GLY A 166 -15.64 13.46 4.47
N ILE A 167 -16.09 12.75 3.44
CA ILE A 167 -17.39 12.06 3.41
C ILE A 167 -17.17 10.55 3.36
N ILE A 168 -17.50 9.87 4.45
CA ILE A 168 -17.44 8.40 4.51
C ILE A 168 -18.62 7.81 3.75
N TYR A 169 -18.31 7.08 2.68
CA TYR A 169 -19.26 6.21 1.99
C TYR A 169 -19.13 4.76 2.48
N GLY A 170 -17.89 4.30 2.69
CA GLY A 170 -17.58 2.90 3.02
C GLY A 170 -17.22 2.07 1.78
N PRO A 171 -16.96 0.76 1.91
CA PRO A 171 -16.69 -0.10 0.76
C PRO A 171 -17.85 -0.05 -0.24
N VAL A 172 -17.52 -0.04 -1.53
CA VAL A 172 -18.52 -0.02 -2.61
C VAL A 172 -19.08 -1.42 -2.87
N PHE A 173 -20.39 -1.58 -2.69
CA PHE A 173 -21.13 -2.79 -3.03
C PHE A 173 -22.03 -2.61 -4.27
N ASN A 174 -22.36 -1.36 -4.62
CA ASN A 174 -23.12 -1.01 -5.81
C ASN A 174 -22.45 0.18 -6.50
N VAL A 175 -22.00 -0.04 -7.75
CA VAL A 175 -21.34 1.01 -8.55
C VAL A 175 -22.27 2.18 -8.88
N TRP A 176 -23.57 1.93 -9.08
CA TRP A 176 -24.52 2.96 -9.48
C TRP A 176 -24.82 3.92 -8.34
N ASP A 177 -25.02 3.40 -7.13
CA ASP A 177 -25.21 4.21 -5.93
C ASP A 177 -23.96 5.06 -5.63
N ALA A 178 -22.78 4.49 -5.85
CA ALA A 178 -21.52 5.22 -5.68
C ALA A 178 -21.35 6.33 -6.73
N LEU A 179 -21.67 6.07 -8.02
CA LEU A 179 -21.64 7.09 -9.08
C LEU A 179 -22.64 8.22 -8.83
N GLU A 180 -23.86 7.87 -8.37
CA GLU A 180 -24.86 8.87 -8.01
C GLU A 180 -24.43 9.67 -6.78
N ALA A 181 -23.78 9.05 -5.79
CA ALA A 181 -23.21 9.76 -4.65
C ALA A 181 -22.09 10.74 -5.07
N ILE A 182 -21.22 10.34 -6.00
CA ILE A 182 -20.17 11.22 -6.56
C ILE A 182 -20.81 12.44 -7.22
N LYS A 183 -21.83 12.21 -8.05
CA LYS A 183 -22.53 13.27 -8.80
C LYS A 183 -23.34 14.19 -7.88
N SER A 184 -24.28 13.66 -7.11
CA SER A 184 -25.19 14.44 -6.26
C SER A 184 -24.47 15.22 -5.15
N LYS A 185 -23.34 14.70 -4.66
CA LYS A 185 -22.50 15.37 -3.66
C LYS A 185 -21.34 16.16 -4.27
N ASN A 186 -21.33 16.43 -5.58
CA ASN A 186 -20.29 17.24 -6.24
C ASN A 186 -18.87 16.90 -5.75
N ILE A 187 -18.52 15.62 -5.76
CA ILE A 187 -17.26 15.12 -5.19
C ILE A 187 -16.08 15.54 -6.07
N ASP A 188 -15.03 16.06 -5.45
CA ASP A 188 -13.79 16.46 -6.13
C ASP A 188 -12.76 15.33 -6.19
N CYS A 189 -12.67 14.54 -5.11
CA CYS A 189 -11.66 13.49 -4.97
C CYS A 189 -12.27 12.20 -4.40
N ILE A 190 -11.75 11.06 -4.83
CA ILE A 190 -12.06 9.75 -4.26
C ILE A 190 -10.83 9.18 -3.57
N VAL A 191 -11.01 8.57 -2.41
CA VAL A 191 -10.01 7.67 -1.79
C VAL A 191 -10.61 6.28 -1.68
N GLY A 192 -10.02 5.30 -2.36
CA GLY A 192 -10.65 3.97 -2.47
C GLY A 192 -9.70 2.82 -2.81
N LEU A 193 -10.23 1.60 -2.72
CA LEU A 193 -9.53 0.40 -3.14
C LEU A 193 -9.40 0.38 -4.68
N PRO A 194 -8.25 -0.03 -5.24
CA PRO A 194 -7.99 0.05 -6.69
C PRO A 194 -9.11 -0.55 -7.54
N ILE A 195 -9.51 -1.78 -7.23
CA ILE A 195 -10.48 -2.52 -8.03
C ILE A 195 -11.88 -1.89 -8.00
N GLN A 196 -12.30 -1.32 -6.87
CA GLN A 196 -13.61 -0.67 -6.75
C GLN A 196 -13.67 0.59 -7.60
N VAL A 197 -12.64 1.45 -7.51
CA VAL A 197 -12.58 2.68 -8.30
C VAL A 197 -12.45 2.36 -9.80
N PHE A 198 -11.72 1.28 -10.15
CA PHE A 198 -11.65 0.78 -11.52
C PHE A 198 -13.01 0.35 -12.08
N TYR A 199 -13.83 -0.37 -11.31
CA TYR A 199 -15.17 -0.72 -11.76
C TYR A 199 -16.03 0.52 -12.03
N LEU A 200 -15.96 1.54 -11.17
CA LEU A 200 -16.66 2.80 -11.40
C LEU A 200 -16.18 3.46 -12.70
N ALA A 201 -14.86 3.49 -12.93
CA ALA A 201 -14.26 4.05 -14.13
C ALA A 201 -14.70 3.33 -15.41
N LYS A 202 -14.81 2.00 -15.41
CA LYS A 202 -15.28 1.23 -16.56
C LYS A 202 -16.79 1.37 -16.76
N ILE A 203 -17.58 1.28 -15.70
CA ILE A 203 -19.05 1.26 -15.77
C ILE A 203 -19.62 2.64 -16.08
N LYS A 204 -19.04 3.74 -15.59
CA LYS A 204 -19.54 5.09 -15.92
C LYS A 204 -19.57 5.38 -17.42
N LEU A 205 -18.68 4.74 -18.19
CA LEU A 205 -18.56 4.95 -19.63
C LEU A 205 -19.69 4.28 -20.42
N THR A 206 -20.40 3.33 -19.83
CA THR A 206 -21.52 2.62 -20.47
C THR A 206 -22.86 3.32 -20.28
N ASP A 207 -22.92 4.36 -19.43
CA ASP A 207 -24.15 5.07 -19.09
C ASP A 207 -24.01 6.58 -19.31
N VAL A 208 -24.90 7.13 -20.15
CA VAL A 208 -24.90 8.56 -20.52
C VAL A 208 -25.00 9.50 -19.31
N ARG A 209 -25.62 9.08 -18.21
CA ARG A 209 -25.82 9.90 -17.00
C ARG A 209 -24.51 10.24 -16.28
N TYR A 210 -23.49 9.40 -16.44
CA TYR A 210 -22.21 9.48 -15.73
C TYR A 210 -21.00 9.56 -16.65
N LYS A 211 -21.17 9.35 -17.98
CA LYS A 211 -20.07 9.36 -18.94
C LYS A 211 -19.18 10.60 -18.82
N HIS A 212 -19.77 11.76 -18.57
CA HIS A 212 -19.08 13.06 -18.42
C HIS A 212 -18.77 13.46 -16.96
N LEU A 213 -18.99 12.56 -15.99
CA LEU A 213 -18.63 12.80 -14.60
C LEU A 213 -17.10 12.78 -14.45
N ASN A 214 -16.50 13.91 -14.09
CA ASN A 214 -15.06 14.05 -13.90
C ASN A 214 -14.72 14.28 -12.43
N LEU A 215 -13.47 14.02 -12.06
CA LEU A 215 -12.92 14.29 -10.73
C LEU A 215 -11.69 15.21 -10.88
N LYS A 216 -11.26 15.83 -9.79
CA LYS A 216 -9.97 16.54 -9.73
C LYS A 216 -8.82 15.58 -9.49
N SER A 217 -9.04 14.57 -8.65
CA SER A 217 -8.02 13.58 -8.28
C SER A 217 -8.62 12.27 -7.77
N VAL A 218 -7.82 11.22 -7.78
CA VAL A 218 -8.13 9.93 -7.14
C VAL A 218 -6.91 9.45 -6.36
N LEU A 219 -7.10 8.97 -5.13
CA LEU A 219 -6.10 8.23 -4.38
C LEU A 219 -6.49 6.76 -4.26
N LEU A 220 -5.63 5.88 -4.75
CA LEU A 220 -5.78 4.43 -4.64
C LEU A 220 -4.89 3.89 -3.53
N SER A 221 -5.45 3.09 -2.63
CA SER A 221 -4.75 2.53 -1.47
C SER A 221 -5.36 1.21 -1.02
N GLY A 222 -4.57 0.40 -0.30
CA GLY A 222 -5.05 -0.80 0.40
C GLY A 222 -4.82 -2.12 -0.33
N ASP A 223 -4.43 -2.09 -1.60
CA ASP A 223 -4.04 -3.27 -2.38
C ASP A 223 -2.99 -2.90 -3.45
N TYR A 224 -2.47 -3.90 -4.18
CA TYR A 224 -1.62 -3.67 -5.35
C TYR A 224 -2.35 -2.77 -6.37
N VAL A 225 -1.63 -1.81 -6.95
CA VAL A 225 -2.20 -0.82 -7.89
C VAL A 225 -1.52 -0.95 -9.26
N PRO A 226 -2.14 -1.67 -10.21
CA PRO A 226 -1.62 -1.80 -11.56
C PRO A 226 -1.58 -0.44 -12.29
N ARG A 227 -0.53 -0.19 -13.08
CA ARG A 227 -0.40 1.07 -13.82
C ARG A 227 -1.41 1.19 -14.95
N THR A 228 -1.81 0.08 -15.56
CA THR A 228 -2.91 0.06 -16.54
C THR A 228 -4.26 0.40 -15.91
N LEU A 229 -4.51 -0.07 -14.67
CA LEU A 229 -5.67 0.33 -13.89
C LEU A 229 -5.67 1.84 -13.62
N CYS A 230 -4.54 2.42 -13.17
CA CYS A 230 -4.42 3.87 -13.00
C CYS A 230 -4.71 4.63 -14.30
N SER A 231 -4.22 4.14 -15.43
CA SER A 231 -4.43 4.77 -16.75
C SER A 231 -5.90 4.74 -17.17
N ALA A 232 -6.60 3.63 -16.92
CA ALA A 232 -8.03 3.51 -17.17
C ALA A 232 -8.86 4.45 -16.27
N VAL A 233 -8.53 4.54 -14.98
CA VAL A 233 -9.20 5.45 -14.03
C VAL A 233 -8.93 6.92 -14.41
N SER A 234 -7.67 7.25 -14.70
CA SER A 234 -7.26 8.59 -15.11
C SER A 234 -8.00 9.05 -16.37
N SER A 235 -8.05 8.19 -17.39
CA SER A 235 -8.76 8.48 -18.65
C SER A 235 -10.28 8.60 -18.45
N ALA A 236 -10.88 7.73 -17.63
CA ALA A 236 -12.33 7.73 -17.42
C ALA A 236 -12.82 8.95 -16.64
N PHE A 237 -12.06 9.43 -15.64
CA PHE A 237 -12.45 10.56 -14.80
C PHE A 237 -11.75 11.88 -15.17
N SER A 238 -10.88 11.88 -16.19
CA SER A 238 -10.09 13.03 -16.63
C SER A 238 -9.28 13.67 -15.49
N CYS A 239 -8.58 12.85 -14.70
CA CYS A 239 -7.93 13.29 -13.47
C CYS A 239 -6.57 12.61 -13.24
N GLN A 240 -5.78 13.17 -12.31
CA GLN A 240 -4.57 12.50 -11.81
C GLN A 240 -4.94 11.40 -10.81
N VAL A 241 -4.29 10.25 -10.95
CA VAL A 241 -4.43 9.10 -10.06
C VAL A 241 -3.13 8.96 -9.28
N PHE A 242 -3.24 9.10 -7.97
CA PHE A 242 -2.18 8.93 -7.00
C PHE A 242 -2.33 7.57 -6.32
N THR A 243 -1.21 7.02 -5.86
CA THR A 243 -1.21 5.83 -5.02
C THR A 243 -0.63 6.11 -3.64
N HIS A 244 -0.99 5.26 -2.68
CA HIS A 244 -0.44 5.28 -1.34
C HIS A 244 0.01 3.89 -0.94
N TYR A 245 1.19 3.82 -0.31
CA TYR A 245 1.71 2.61 0.29
C TYR A 245 1.58 2.68 1.80
N GLY A 246 1.06 1.62 2.40
CA GLY A 246 1.00 1.51 3.85
C GLY A 246 0.49 0.16 4.30
N MET A 247 0.75 -0.14 5.57
CA MET A 247 0.29 -1.35 6.25
C MET A 247 -0.26 -0.98 7.62
N THR A 248 -1.12 -1.83 8.18
CA THR A 248 -1.61 -1.66 9.57
C THR A 248 -0.44 -1.54 10.55
N GLU A 249 0.64 -2.30 10.32
CA GLU A 249 1.88 -2.33 11.10
C GLU A 249 2.62 -0.98 11.10
N MET A 250 2.41 -0.14 10.09
CA MET A 250 2.96 1.23 10.03
C MET A 250 2.04 2.26 10.71
N GLY A 251 0.87 1.84 11.21
CA GLY A 251 -0.23 2.74 11.52
C GLY A 251 -0.92 3.26 10.27
N TYR A 252 -1.26 2.32 9.37
CA TYR A 252 -1.96 2.52 8.10
C TYR A 252 -1.23 3.33 7.03
N GLY A 253 -0.47 4.36 7.40
CA GLY A 253 0.21 5.27 6.48
C GLY A 253 1.72 5.03 6.39
N GLY A 254 2.21 4.64 5.21
CA GLY A 254 3.64 4.41 4.96
C GLY A 254 4.28 5.53 4.13
N GLY A 255 3.74 5.78 2.95
CA GLY A 255 4.19 6.81 2.03
C GLY A 255 3.14 7.12 0.97
N VAL A 256 3.20 8.33 0.42
CA VAL A 256 2.23 8.84 -0.56
C VAL A 256 2.94 9.44 -1.76
N GLU A 257 2.34 9.30 -2.93
CA GLU A 257 2.83 9.99 -4.12
C GLU A 257 2.65 11.51 -4.03
N CYS A 258 3.54 12.24 -4.69
CA CYS A 258 3.33 13.66 -5.01
C CYS A 258 2.87 13.83 -6.46
N SER A 259 2.69 15.08 -6.90
CA SER A 259 2.27 15.43 -8.27
C SER A 259 3.21 14.94 -9.38
N ALA A 260 4.42 14.50 -9.05
CA ALA A 260 5.35 13.89 -9.99
C ALA A 260 4.99 12.44 -10.38
N ILE A 261 4.09 11.77 -9.63
CA ILE A 261 3.59 10.40 -9.87
C ILE A 261 4.74 9.42 -10.20
N ASN A 262 5.71 9.37 -9.29
CA ASN A 262 6.97 8.65 -9.51
C ASN A 262 7.48 8.10 -8.18
N GLY A 263 6.68 7.22 -7.58
CA GLY A 263 7.01 6.57 -6.32
C GLY A 263 6.60 7.37 -5.09
N TYR A 264 6.72 6.72 -3.93
CA TYR A 264 6.23 7.19 -2.65
C TYR A 264 7.27 8.03 -1.93
N HIS A 265 6.86 9.20 -1.45
CA HIS A 265 7.56 9.85 -0.36
C HIS A 265 7.14 9.18 0.93
N MET A 266 8.10 8.53 1.60
CA MET A 266 7.84 7.83 2.84
C MET A 266 7.59 8.84 3.97
N ARG A 267 6.93 8.38 5.02
CA ARG A 267 6.72 9.13 6.26
C ARG A 267 7.98 9.07 7.12
N ASP A 268 9.09 9.58 6.60
CA ASP A 268 10.45 9.39 7.15
C ASP A 268 10.65 9.94 8.57
N VAL A 269 9.78 10.85 9.01
CA VAL A 269 9.76 11.40 10.37
C VAL A 269 9.08 10.50 11.40
N ASP A 270 8.31 9.51 10.96
CA ASP A 270 7.62 8.54 11.83
C ASP A 270 8.03 7.09 11.54
N LEU A 271 8.76 6.86 10.45
CA LEU A 271 9.20 5.55 10.00
C LEU A 271 10.66 5.64 9.53
N TYR A 272 11.46 4.64 9.91
CA TYR A 272 12.72 4.36 9.22
C TYR A 272 12.53 3.15 8.31
N THR A 273 12.83 3.32 7.02
CA THR A 273 12.62 2.31 5.99
C THR A 273 13.97 1.80 5.48
N GLU A 274 14.11 0.48 5.41
CA GLU A 274 15.24 -0.21 4.80
C GLU A 274 14.76 -1.06 3.63
N ILE A 275 15.62 -1.28 2.64
CA ILE A 275 15.43 -2.30 1.61
C ILE A 275 16.54 -3.34 1.79
N ILE A 276 16.17 -4.58 2.11
CA ILE A 276 17.12 -5.66 2.41
C ILE A 276 17.02 -6.79 1.37
N ASP A 277 18.11 -7.52 1.18
CA ASP A 277 18.06 -8.82 0.53
C ASP A 277 17.30 -9.79 1.47
N PRO A 278 16.21 -10.41 1.01
CA PRO A 278 15.35 -11.24 1.86
C PRO A 278 16.03 -12.54 2.34
N VAL A 279 17.12 -12.97 1.68
CA VAL A 279 17.90 -14.17 2.01
C VAL A 279 19.03 -13.81 2.97
N THR A 280 19.84 -12.81 2.64
CA THR A 280 21.03 -12.47 3.43
C THR A 280 20.75 -11.52 4.59
N GLY A 281 19.63 -10.80 4.55
CA GLY A 281 19.28 -9.77 5.54
C GLY A 281 20.12 -8.49 5.44
N ARG A 282 20.97 -8.35 4.42
CA ARG A 282 21.82 -7.16 4.21
C ARG A 282 21.07 -6.12 3.38
N ASN A 283 21.26 -4.84 3.69
CA ASN A 283 20.70 -3.75 2.87
C ASN A 283 21.24 -3.84 1.44
N VAL A 284 20.34 -3.68 0.47
CA VAL A 284 20.72 -3.62 -0.94
C VAL A 284 21.17 -2.21 -1.31
N THR A 285 21.87 -2.07 -2.44
CA THR A 285 22.19 -0.77 -3.01
C THR A 285 20.92 -0.06 -3.50
N ASP A 286 20.88 1.27 -3.38
CA ASP A 286 19.78 2.06 -3.95
C ASP A 286 19.59 1.73 -5.44
N GLY A 287 18.34 1.61 -5.88
CA GLY A 287 17.98 1.16 -7.22
C GLY A 287 17.79 -0.36 -7.36
N SER A 288 18.28 -1.16 -6.41
CA SER A 288 18.10 -2.62 -6.37
C SER A 288 16.83 -3.01 -5.61
N TYR A 289 16.11 -4.01 -6.10
CA TYR A 289 14.93 -4.54 -5.42
C TYR A 289 15.31 -5.42 -4.23
N GLY A 290 14.53 -5.30 -3.16
CA GLY A 290 14.63 -6.12 -1.95
C GLY A 290 13.36 -6.03 -1.13
N GLU A 291 13.36 -6.66 0.03
CA GLU A 291 12.26 -6.61 0.98
C GLU A 291 12.26 -5.29 1.76
N VAL A 292 11.07 -4.67 1.87
CA VAL A 292 10.85 -3.48 2.68
C VAL A 292 10.83 -3.86 4.16
N VAL A 293 11.68 -3.20 4.94
CA VAL A 293 11.73 -3.33 6.39
C VAL A 293 11.45 -1.97 7.02
N ILE A 294 10.63 -1.95 8.06
CA ILE A 294 10.28 -0.71 8.75
C ILE A 294 10.62 -0.74 10.24
N THR A 295 10.98 0.42 10.76
CA THR A 295 10.99 0.70 12.20
C THR A 295 10.08 1.88 12.46
N THR A 296 9.12 1.72 13.36
CA THR A 296 8.15 2.77 13.69
C THR A 296 8.66 3.64 14.83
N PHE A 297 8.55 4.95 14.70
CA PHE A 297 8.89 5.89 15.76
C PHE A 297 7.66 6.32 16.54
N ARG A 298 7.88 6.67 17.82
CA ARG A 298 6.88 7.32 18.70
C ARG A 298 5.56 6.56 18.82
N ARG A 299 5.59 5.24 18.61
CA ARG A 299 4.45 4.35 18.83
C ARG A 299 4.38 4.00 20.30
N GLU A 300 3.27 4.32 20.95
CA GLU A 300 3.10 4.08 22.38
C GLU A 300 2.65 2.67 22.67
N ALA A 301 1.68 2.14 21.90
CA ALA A 301 1.14 0.83 22.19
C ALA A 301 2.15 -0.27 21.91
N MET A 302 2.70 -0.23 20.69
CA MET A 302 3.37 -1.36 20.09
C MET A 302 4.37 -0.88 19.02
N PRO A 303 5.54 -0.37 19.42
CA PRO A 303 6.60 -0.08 18.47
C PRO A 303 7.06 -1.34 17.76
N LEU A 304 7.36 -1.23 16.47
CA LEU A 304 7.95 -2.30 15.68
C LEU A 304 9.37 -1.90 15.25
N ILE A 305 10.34 -2.76 15.53
CA ILE A 305 11.76 -2.54 15.23
C ILE A 305 12.20 -3.54 14.17
N ARG A 306 12.74 -3.02 13.06
CA ARG A 306 13.20 -3.78 11.89
C ARG A 306 12.20 -4.86 11.47
N TYR A 307 10.93 -4.47 11.35
CA TYR A 307 9.84 -5.35 10.96
C TYR A 307 9.87 -5.65 9.47
N ARG A 308 9.99 -6.94 9.14
CA ARG A 308 9.96 -7.50 7.80
C ARG A 308 8.54 -7.53 7.25
N SER A 309 8.25 -6.66 6.28
CA SER A 309 6.90 -6.50 5.70
C SER A 309 6.49 -7.64 4.77
N GLY A 310 7.48 -8.35 4.21
CA GLY A 310 7.30 -9.24 3.07
C GLY A 310 7.08 -8.52 1.74
N ASP A 311 6.94 -7.19 1.68
CA ASP A 311 6.72 -6.45 0.43
C ASP A 311 8.05 -6.20 -0.30
N ILE A 312 8.05 -6.27 -1.63
CA ILE A 312 9.23 -6.05 -2.47
C ILE A 312 9.18 -4.68 -3.13
N ALA A 313 10.17 -3.84 -2.85
CA ALA A 313 10.33 -2.52 -3.48
C ALA A 313 11.82 -2.16 -3.57
N ARG A 314 12.11 -0.90 -3.90
CA ARG A 314 13.47 -0.33 -3.92
C ARG A 314 13.41 1.16 -3.63
N PHE A 315 14.54 1.75 -3.26
CA PHE A 315 14.69 3.20 -3.35
C PHE A 315 15.02 3.64 -4.78
N LEU A 316 14.43 4.76 -5.20
CA LEU A 316 14.72 5.38 -6.48
C LEU A 316 16.00 6.23 -6.38
N PRO A 317 16.94 6.12 -7.35
CA PRO A 317 18.27 6.74 -7.25
C PRO A 317 18.30 8.24 -7.56
N ARG A 318 17.20 8.81 -8.08
CA ARG A 318 17.12 10.22 -8.47
C ARG A 318 16.14 10.97 -7.56
N ASN A 319 16.51 12.19 -7.21
CA ASN A 319 15.63 13.11 -6.51
C ASN A 319 14.33 13.33 -7.29
N CYS A 320 13.28 13.62 -6.55
CA CYS A 320 12.00 13.97 -7.15
C CYS A 320 12.09 15.34 -7.83
N SER A 321 11.21 15.59 -8.80
CA SER A 321 11.00 16.94 -9.32
C SER A 321 10.20 17.84 -8.38
N CYS A 322 9.62 17.27 -7.31
CA CYS A 322 9.03 18.05 -6.22
C CYS A 322 10.11 18.60 -5.29
N SER A 323 9.70 19.39 -4.30
CA SER A 323 10.59 20.03 -3.33
C SER A 323 11.14 19.11 -2.24
N ASN A 324 10.65 17.87 -2.14
CA ASN A 324 11.08 16.92 -1.12
C ASN A 324 12.45 16.33 -1.49
N LEU A 325 13.41 16.51 -0.59
CA LEU A 325 14.82 16.14 -0.77
C LEU A 325 15.09 14.67 -0.44
N PHE A 326 14.15 13.96 0.17
CA PHE A 326 14.36 12.59 0.63
C PHE A 326 14.10 11.54 -0.46
N LYS A 327 14.69 10.37 -0.27
CA LYS A 327 14.57 9.24 -1.18
C LYS A 327 13.11 8.85 -1.33
N ARG A 328 12.75 8.47 -2.56
CA ARG A 328 11.44 7.89 -2.84
C ARG A 328 11.55 6.38 -2.88
N MET A 329 10.53 5.70 -2.40
CA MET A 329 10.37 4.27 -2.61
C MET A 329 9.61 4.04 -3.92
N ASP A 330 10.10 3.15 -4.78
CA ASP A 330 9.39 2.70 -5.97
C ASP A 330 8.10 1.95 -5.59
N TYR A 331 7.22 1.73 -6.57
CA TYR A 331 6.01 0.96 -6.35
C TYR A 331 6.34 -0.47 -5.88
N VAL A 332 5.54 -0.98 -4.94
CA VAL A 332 5.65 -2.37 -4.48
C VAL A 332 5.33 -3.29 -5.64
N LYS A 333 6.24 -4.22 -5.96
CA LYS A 333 6.08 -5.16 -7.10
C LYS A 333 5.38 -6.47 -6.74
N GLY A 334 5.23 -6.75 -5.46
CA GLY A 334 4.73 -8.02 -4.96
C GLY A 334 5.24 -8.30 -3.56
N ARG A 335 5.08 -9.54 -3.10
CA ARG A 335 5.49 -9.96 -1.76
C ARG A 335 6.33 -11.23 -1.84
N VAL A 336 7.35 -11.35 -0.98
CA VAL A 336 8.29 -12.47 -0.90
C VAL A 336 7.58 -13.84 -0.99
N ASN A 337 6.42 -13.98 -0.34
CA ASN A 337 5.68 -15.25 -0.22
C ASN A 337 4.46 -15.38 -1.17
N GLU A 338 4.18 -14.42 -2.06
CA GLU A 338 2.99 -14.41 -2.93
C GLU A 338 3.35 -14.64 -4.41
N HIS A 339 4.19 -15.66 -4.64
CA HIS A 339 4.78 -15.91 -5.95
C HIS A 339 4.82 -17.41 -6.28
N LEU A 340 4.41 -17.77 -7.50
CA LEU A 340 4.65 -19.10 -8.04
C LEU A 340 6.06 -19.16 -8.62
N LYS A 341 6.92 -20.02 -8.06
CA LYS A 341 8.24 -20.29 -8.63
C LYS A 341 8.12 -21.11 -9.92
N LEU A 342 8.81 -20.65 -10.96
CA LEU A 342 8.89 -21.31 -12.25
C LEU A 342 10.19 -22.13 -12.39
N LYS A 343 10.28 -22.95 -13.45
CA LYS A 343 11.41 -23.88 -13.66
C LYS A 343 12.75 -23.14 -13.81
N ASP A 344 12.73 -21.95 -14.39
CA ASP A 344 13.89 -21.07 -14.56
C ASP A 344 14.27 -20.28 -13.29
N GLY A 345 13.62 -20.55 -12.16
CA GLY A 345 13.86 -19.87 -10.89
C GLY A 345 13.20 -18.49 -10.77
N LYS A 346 12.50 -18.01 -11.81
CA LYS A 346 11.73 -16.75 -11.76
C LYS A 346 10.37 -16.98 -11.13
N PHE A 347 9.64 -15.88 -10.95
CA PHE A 347 8.37 -15.86 -10.24
C PHE A 347 7.25 -15.30 -11.10
N LEU A 348 6.08 -15.94 -11.04
CA LEU A 348 4.82 -15.47 -11.59
C LEU A 348 3.91 -15.02 -10.44
N SER A 349 3.22 -13.90 -10.61
CA SER A 349 2.28 -13.37 -9.62
C SER A 349 1.02 -12.83 -10.28
N ILE A 350 -0.05 -12.72 -9.50
CA ILE A 350 -1.31 -12.13 -9.98
C ILE A 350 -1.11 -10.66 -10.40
N GLY A 351 -0.26 -9.90 -9.69
CA GLY A 351 0.02 -8.50 -10.01
C GLY A 351 0.63 -8.30 -11.40
N MET A 352 1.47 -9.23 -11.86
CA MET A 352 2.01 -9.20 -13.24
C MET A 352 0.91 -9.39 -14.29
N ILE A 353 -0.09 -10.21 -13.97
CA ILE A 353 -1.25 -10.44 -14.85
C ILE A 353 -2.19 -9.23 -14.78
N ASP A 354 -2.35 -8.61 -13.59
CA ASP A 354 -3.19 -7.44 -13.39
C ASP A 354 -2.71 -6.26 -14.24
N GLU A 355 -1.38 -6.08 -14.39
CA GLU A 355 -0.78 -5.06 -15.26
C GLU A 355 -1.20 -5.19 -16.72
N VAL A 356 -1.56 -6.39 -17.19
CA VAL A 356 -2.03 -6.59 -18.56
C VAL A 356 -3.57 -6.53 -18.62
N MET A 357 -4.23 -7.31 -17.76
CA MET A 357 -5.66 -7.58 -17.87
C MET A 357 -6.52 -6.33 -17.68
N PHE A 358 -6.15 -5.43 -16.76
CA PHE A 358 -6.93 -4.21 -16.51
C PHE A 358 -6.73 -3.12 -17.58
N GLY A 359 -5.78 -3.31 -18.50
CA GLY A 359 -5.63 -2.49 -19.70
C GLY A 359 -6.61 -2.85 -20.83
N ILE A 360 -7.33 -3.97 -20.72
CA ILE A 360 -8.20 -4.46 -21.80
C ILE A 360 -9.59 -3.83 -21.68
N ASP A 361 -10.12 -3.30 -22.79
CA ASP A 361 -11.31 -2.44 -22.78
C ASP A 361 -12.54 -3.12 -22.18
N ASN A 362 -12.92 -4.29 -22.70
CA ASN A 362 -14.09 -5.03 -22.25
C ASN A 362 -13.81 -5.98 -21.07
N VAL A 363 -12.71 -5.81 -20.32
CA VAL A 363 -12.44 -6.57 -19.09
C VAL A 363 -12.80 -5.69 -17.88
N LEU A 364 -13.80 -6.11 -17.12
CA LEU A 364 -14.15 -5.51 -15.83
C LEU A 364 -13.40 -6.17 -14.68
N ASP A 365 -13.29 -7.49 -14.72
CA ASP A 365 -12.52 -8.29 -13.75
C ASP A 365 -12.09 -9.62 -14.39
N TYR A 366 -11.26 -10.38 -13.69
CA TYR A 366 -10.83 -11.71 -14.10
C TYR A 366 -10.39 -12.56 -12.90
N SER A 367 -10.37 -13.88 -13.08
CA SER A 367 -9.66 -14.82 -12.21
C SER A 367 -8.60 -15.56 -13.01
N ALA A 368 -7.49 -15.89 -12.37
CA ALA A 368 -6.42 -16.66 -12.98
C ALA A 368 -6.04 -17.85 -12.10
N SER A 369 -5.85 -18.99 -12.74
CA SER A 369 -5.35 -20.21 -12.12
C SER A 369 -4.31 -20.88 -13.00
N ILE A 370 -3.41 -21.63 -12.38
CA ILE A 370 -2.36 -22.36 -13.08
C ILE A 370 -2.24 -23.77 -12.52
N ASN A 371 -2.13 -24.77 -13.38
CA ASN A 371 -1.95 -26.15 -12.96
C ASN A 371 -0.49 -26.44 -12.55
N GLU A 372 -0.30 -27.46 -11.72
CA GLU A 372 1.03 -27.88 -11.25
C GLU A 372 1.72 -28.91 -12.18
N GLY A 373 1.04 -29.36 -13.23
CA GLY A 373 1.56 -30.36 -14.17
C GLY A 373 2.81 -29.91 -14.96
N GLU A 374 3.45 -30.87 -15.63
CA GLU A 374 4.66 -30.61 -16.44
C GLU A 374 4.43 -29.56 -17.53
N ASN A 375 3.24 -29.57 -18.12
CA ASN A 375 2.71 -28.58 -19.05
C ASN A 375 1.87 -27.57 -18.27
N LYS A 376 2.50 -26.45 -17.89
CA LYS A 376 1.82 -25.36 -17.19
C LYS A 376 0.80 -24.68 -18.11
N VAL A 377 -0.43 -24.55 -17.64
CA VAL A 377 -1.57 -23.96 -18.32
C VAL A 377 -2.10 -22.84 -17.41
N LEU A 378 -1.97 -21.61 -17.87
CA LEU A 378 -2.58 -20.44 -17.24
C LEU A 378 -4.02 -20.30 -17.77
N SER A 379 -4.99 -20.66 -16.93
CA SER A 379 -6.41 -20.52 -17.21
C SER A 379 -6.90 -19.15 -16.75
N ILE A 380 -7.55 -18.41 -17.65
CA ILE A 380 -8.06 -17.05 -17.38
C ILE A 380 -9.55 -17.02 -17.65
N SER A 381 -10.33 -16.75 -16.62
CA SER A 381 -11.77 -16.49 -16.73
C SER A 381 -12.01 -14.98 -16.59
N VAL A 382 -12.94 -14.44 -17.38
CA VAL A 382 -13.11 -12.98 -17.52
C VAL A 382 -14.54 -12.56 -17.18
N LYS A 383 -14.67 -11.44 -16.48
CA LYS A 383 -15.92 -10.70 -16.31
C LYS A 383 -15.95 -9.52 -17.29
N PRO A 384 -16.87 -9.50 -18.27
CA PRO A 384 -16.94 -8.41 -19.23
C PRO A 384 -17.49 -7.12 -18.62
N VAL A 385 -17.11 -5.96 -19.17
CA VAL A 385 -17.77 -4.68 -18.86
C VAL A 385 -19.17 -4.66 -19.45
N ASN A 386 -19.31 -5.06 -20.72
CA ASN A 386 -20.58 -5.24 -21.40
C ASN A 386 -20.73 -6.70 -21.86
N PRO A 387 -21.62 -7.50 -21.24
CA PRO A 387 -21.85 -8.90 -21.62
C PRO A 387 -22.29 -9.10 -23.07
N LYS A 388 -22.83 -8.06 -23.74
CA LYS A 388 -23.24 -8.12 -25.14
C LYS A 388 -22.06 -8.03 -26.12
N ILE A 389 -20.89 -7.58 -25.66
CA ILE A 389 -19.68 -7.51 -26.47
C ILE A 389 -18.88 -8.79 -26.21
N PRO A 390 -18.63 -9.63 -27.24
CA PRO A 390 -17.86 -10.86 -27.05
C PRO A 390 -16.45 -10.59 -26.51
N ILE A 391 -16.00 -11.41 -25.57
CA ILE A 391 -14.60 -11.43 -25.15
C ILE A 391 -13.76 -12.10 -26.23
N LYS A 392 -12.88 -11.31 -26.87
CA LYS A 392 -11.96 -11.83 -27.88
C LYS A 392 -10.72 -12.41 -27.20
N PHE A 393 -10.82 -13.69 -26.82
CA PHE A 393 -9.75 -14.35 -26.06
C PHE A 393 -8.37 -14.33 -26.75
N ASN A 394 -8.34 -14.39 -28.09
CA ASN A 394 -7.07 -14.26 -28.84
C ASN A 394 -6.39 -12.91 -28.63
N GLU A 395 -7.15 -11.82 -28.46
CA GLU A 395 -6.59 -10.50 -28.15
C GLU A 395 -6.00 -10.48 -26.74
N ILE A 396 -6.68 -11.08 -25.75
CA ILE A 396 -6.15 -11.22 -24.38
C ILE A 396 -4.83 -11.99 -24.39
N LYS A 397 -4.80 -13.14 -25.08
CA LYS A 397 -3.60 -13.97 -25.22
C LYS A 397 -2.45 -13.20 -25.87
N ASN A 398 -2.75 -12.38 -26.87
CA ASN A 398 -1.76 -11.54 -27.53
C ASN A 398 -1.25 -10.44 -26.60
N CYS A 399 -2.11 -9.74 -25.85
CA CYS A 399 -1.71 -8.74 -24.87
C CYS A 399 -0.74 -9.32 -23.83
N ILE A 400 -1.05 -10.50 -23.30
CA ILE A 400 -0.19 -11.20 -22.33
C ILE A 400 1.16 -11.59 -22.94
N ARG A 401 1.18 -12.07 -24.18
CA ARG A 401 2.41 -12.47 -24.89
C ARG A 401 3.27 -11.28 -25.32
N GLN A 402 2.66 -10.13 -25.55
CA GLN A 402 3.35 -8.90 -25.96
C GLN A 402 3.91 -8.12 -24.77
N ASP A 403 3.41 -8.36 -23.55
CA ASP A 403 4.02 -7.78 -22.36
C ASP A 403 5.50 -8.17 -22.26
N LYS A 404 6.35 -7.16 -22.04
CA LYS A 404 7.81 -7.30 -22.10
C LYS A 404 8.34 -8.34 -21.11
N TYR A 405 7.73 -8.47 -19.94
CA TYR A 405 8.21 -9.35 -18.89
C TYR A 405 7.38 -10.63 -18.79
N LEU A 406 6.05 -10.51 -18.68
CA LEU A 406 5.13 -11.63 -18.59
C LEU A 406 5.16 -12.48 -19.86
N GLY A 407 5.26 -11.87 -21.05
CA GLY A 407 5.38 -12.60 -22.31
C GLY A 407 6.65 -13.46 -22.38
N LEU A 408 7.79 -12.90 -21.93
CA LEU A 408 9.05 -13.66 -21.83
C LEU A 408 8.97 -14.79 -20.79
N LEU A 409 8.35 -14.55 -19.63
CA LEU A 409 8.15 -15.58 -18.61
C LEU A 409 7.33 -16.75 -19.14
N ILE A 410 6.22 -16.46 -19.79
CA ILE A 410 5.30 -17.44 -20.36
C ILE A 410 6.01 -18.25 -21.45
N LYS A 411 6.74 -17.57 -22.35
CA LYS A 411 7.51 -18.23 -23.42
C LYS A 411 8.61 -19.14 -22.86
N ASN A 412 9.45 -18.63 -21.95
CA ASN A 412 10.62 -19.36 -21.45
C ASN A 412 10.25 -20.56 -20.57
N ASN A 413 9.08 -20.54 -19.94
CA ASN A 413 8.60 -21.62 -19.09
C ASN A 413 7.54 -22.50 -19.76
N ASN A 414 7.36 -22.36 -21.09
CA ASN A 414 6.38 -23.12 -21.89
C ASN A 414 4.96 -23.11 -21.28
N ILE A 415 4.54 -21.96 -20.75
CA ILE A 415 3.21 -21.80 -20.16
C ILE A 415 2.21 -21.58 -21.30
N SER A 416 1.23 -22.48 -21.44
CA SER A 416 0.10 -22.27 -22.36
C SER A 416 -0.94 -21.36 -21.68
N ILE A 417 -1.74 -20.66 -22.49
CA ILE A 417 -2.81 -19.78 -21.99
C ILE A 417 -4.12 -20.26 -22.61
N GLU A 418 -5.10 -20.51 -21.75
CA GLU A 418 -6.45 -20.99 -22.12
C GLU A 418 -7.55 -20.10 -21.54
N PHE A 419 -8.73 -20.19 -22.15
CA PHE A 419 -9.90 -19.44 -21.71
C PHE A 419 -10.71 -20.27 -20.72
N GLY A 420 -10.72 -19.85 -19.46
CA GLY A 420 -11.48 -20.49 -18.39
C GLY A 420 -12.97 -20.09 -18.38
N GLY A 421 -13.46 -19.38 -19.40
CA GLY A 421 -14.87 -19.00 -19.53
C GLY A 421 -15.21 -17.60 -18.99
N LEU A 422 -16.52 -17.30 -18.99
CA LEU A 422 -17.05 -16.05 -18.44
C LEU A 422 -17.40 -16.20 -16.96
N LEU A 423 -17.12 -15.15 -16.19
CA LEU A 423 -17.44 -15.09 -14.77
C LEU A 423 -18.86 -14.55 -14.59
N ASN A 424 -19.79 -15.42 -14.18
CA ASN A 424 -21.22 -15.08 -14.08
C ASN A 424 -21.59 -14.31 -12.79
N ASN A 425 -20.87 -14.53 -11.68
CA ASN A 425 -21.32 -14.16 -10.32
C ASN A 425 -20.23 -13.55 -9.42
N ILE A 426 -19.43 -12.62 -9.94
CA ILE A 426 -18.59 -11.82 -9.03
C ILE A 426 -19.42 -10.61 -8.62
N GLU A 427 -20.08 -10.67 -7.46
CA GLU A 427 -20.42 -9.45 -6.71
C GLU A 427 -19.19 -8.55 -6.74
N ILE A 428 -19.37 -7.23 -6.92
CA ILE A 428 -18.26 -6.27 -6.93
C ILE A 428 -17.31 -6.67 -5.82
N SER A 429 -16.09 -7.08 -6.19
CA SER A 429 -15.10 -7.44 -5.19
C SER A 429 -15.04 -6.28 -4.23
N ASN A 430 -15.35 -6.54 -2.96
CA ASN A 430 -15.28 -5.51 -1.94
C ASN A 430 -13.83 -5.05 -1.71
N GLY A 431 -12.86 -5.63 -2.45
CA GLY A 431 -11.43 -5.36 -2.42
C GLY A 431 -10.77 -5.77 -1.10
N MET A 432 -11.52 -6.34 -0.16
CA MET A 432 -11.01 -6.80 1.12
C MET A 432 -10.47 -8.23 1.06
N ILE A 433 -10.85 -8.99 0.02
CA ILE A 433 -10.21 -10.27 -0.32
C ILE A 433 -9.15 -10.00 -1.38
N LYS A 434 -7.88 -10.21 -0.99
CA LYS A 434 -6.74 -10.06 -1.90
C LYS A 434 -6.84 -11.04 -3.06
N ARG A 435 -6.59 -10.53 -4.27
CA ARG A 435 -6.50 -11.34 -5.50
C ARG A 435 -5.35 -12.33 -5.37
N LYS A 436 -5.52 -13.55 -5.88
CA LYS A 436 -4.49 -14.59 -5.88
C LYS A 436 -4.45 -15.31 -7.22
N LEU A 437 -3.25 -15.79 -7.58
CA LEU A 437 -3.09 -16.80 -8.61
C LEU A 437 -3.33 -18.16 -7.94
N TYR A 438 -4.39 -18.86 -8.35
CA TYR A 438 -4.75 -20.15 -7.76
C TYR A 438 -3.95 -21.29 -8.38
N LEU A 439 -3.52 -22.24 -7.55
CA LEU A 439 -2.92 -23.49 -8.02
C LEU A 439 -4.03 -24.52 -8.15
N LEU A 440 -4.14 -25.11 -9.35
CA LEU A 440 -5.02 -26.24 -9.61
C LEU A 440 -4.20 -27.53 -9.49
N ASN A 441 -4.66 -28.41 -8.60
CA ASN A 441 -4.11 -29.76 -8.46
C ASN A 441 -4.41 -30.62 -9.69
#